data_AF-A0A6I4ZBP6-F1
#
_entry.id   AF-A0A6I4ZBP6-F1
#
_cell.length_a   1.000
_cell.length_b   1.000
_cell.length_c   1.000
_cell.angle_alpha   90.00
_cell.angle_beta   90.00
_cell.angle_gamma   90.00
#
_symmetry.space_group_name_H-M   'P 1'
#
loop_
_entity.id
_entity.type
_entity.pdbx_description
1 polymer ?
#
loop_
_entity_poly.entity_id
_entity_poly.type
_entity_poly.pdbx_seq_one_letter_code
_entity_poly.pdbx_strand_id
1 'polypeptide(L)' 'MSDTEIDEAEIDLRLAMLKHWYGDLLTEEQWAEVREGVREELVEVADALRTVELGYDDEPFPLFAPYRGED' A
#
# COMPACT_ATOMS: atom_id res chain seq x y z
N MET A 1 -11.93 -4.28 -17.07
CA MET A 1 -10.62 -4.33 -16.38
C MET A 1 -9.71 -3.51 -17.26
N SER A 2 -9.41 -2.26 -16.88
CA SER A 2 -8.41 -1.50 -17.64
C SER A 2 -7.08 -2.21 -17.49
N ASP A 3 -6.36 -2.38 -18.60
CA ASP A 3 -4.93 -2.66 -18.57
C ASP A 3 -4.26 -1.44 -17.93
N THR A 4 -4.25 -1.39 -16.61
CA THR A 4 -3.42 -0.44 -15.89
C THR A 4 -2.01 -1.00 -15.95
N GLU A 5 -1.14 -0.37 -16.73
CA GLU A 5 0.28 -0.74 -16.77
C GLU A 5 0.83 -0.64 -15.34
N ILE A 6 1.10 -1.78 -14.73
CA ILE A 6 1.68 -1.87 -13.40
C ILE A 6 3.05 -1.18 -13.44
N ASP A 7 3.26 -0.22 -12.55
CA ASP A 7 4.52 0.51 -12.46
C ASP A 7 5.63 -0.40 -11.89
N GLU A 8 6.38 -1.03 -12.80
CA GLU A 8 7.54 -1.87 -12.45
C GLU A 8 8.63 -1.09 -11.69
N ALA A 9 8.77 0.22 -11.92
CA ALA A 9 9.72 1.04 -11.16
C ALA A 9 9.27 1.19 -9.70
N GLU A 10 7.97 1.27 -9.46
CA GLU A 10 7.38 1.31 -8.13
C GLU A 10 7.61 0.00 -7.35
N ILE A 11 7.53 -1.15 -8.03
CA ILE A 11 7.86 -2.47 -7.49
C ILE A 11 9.35 -2.57 -7.15
N ASP A 12 10.22 -2.18 -8.08
CA ASP A 12 11.67 -2.27 -7.91
C ASP A 12 12.16 -1.38 -6.76
N LEU A 13 11.58 -0.19 -6.57
CA LEU A 13 11.89 0.69 -5.45
C LEU A 13 11.57 0.05 -4.10
N ARG A 14 10.38 -0.57 -3.98
CA ARG A 14 9.95 -1.27 -2.76
C ARG A 14 10.82 -2.48 -2.48
N LEU A 15 11.16 -3.25 -3.50
CA LEU A 15 12.08 -4.38 -3.37
C LEU A 15 13.49 -3.94 -2.98
N ALA A 16 14.00 -2.83 -3.51
CA ALA A 16 15.30 -2.29 -3.12
C ALA A 16 15.30 -1.90 -1.63
N MET A 17 14.22 -1.30 -1.14
CA MET A 17 14.05 -1.05 0.29
C MET A 17 14.05 -2.36 1.07
N LEU A 18 13.21 -3.34 0.72
CA LEU A 18 13.16 -4.62 1.44
C LEU A 18 14.51 -5.34 1.46
N LYS A 19 15.23 -5.36 0.33
CA LYS A 19 16.58 -5.95 0.24
C LYS A 19 17.60 -5.21 1.10
N HIS A 20 17.47 -3.90 1.26
CA HIS A 20 18.34 -3.14 2.16
C HIS A 20 18.20 -3.59 3.63
N TRP A 21 16.98 -3.90 4.07
CA TRP A 21 16.71 -4.29 5.46
C TRP A 21 16.82 -5.80 5.71
N TYR A 22 16.49 -6.62 4.71
CA TYR A 22 16.28 -8.07 4.87
C TYR A 22 16.98 -8.92 3.80
N GLY A 23 17.89 -8.33 3.00
CA GLY A 23 18.55 -8.96 1.85
C GLY A 23 19.12 -10.36 2.12
N ASP A 24 19.76 -10.51 3.28
CA ASP A 24 20.48 -11.73 3.66
C ASP A 24 19.58 -12.79 4.34
N LEU A 25 18.30 -12.49 4.55
CA LEU A 25 17.37 -13.36 5.29
C LEU A 25 16.55 -14.29 4.40
N LEU A 26 16.52 -14.03 3.09
CA LEU A 26 15.65 -14.72 2.14
C LEU A 26 16.47 -15.32 1.00
N THR A 27 16.04 -16.50 0.54
CA THR A 27 16.55 -17.12 -0.68
C THR A 27 16.04 -16.40 -1.92
N GLU A 28 16.64 -16.67 -3.08
CA GLU A 28 16.19 -16.11 -4.36
C GLU A 28 14.73 -16.48 -4.69
N GLU A 29 14.31 -17.71 -4.37
CA GLU A 29 12.93 -18.17 -4.55
C GLU A 29 11.95 -17.39 -3.67
N GLN A 30 12.30 -17.17 -2.41
CA GLN A 30 11.51 -16.35 -1.49
C GLN A 30 11.46 -14.88 -1.95
N TRP A 31 12.54 -14.36 -2.54
CA TRP A 31 12.53 -13.02 -3.13
C TRP A 31 11.60 -12.91 -4.35
N ALA A 32 11.44 -13.98 -5.12
CA ALA A 32 10.47 -14.02 -6.22
C ALA A 32 9.03 -13.98 -5.70
N GLU A 33 8.71 -14.75 -4.66
CA GLU A 33 7.39 -14.67 -4.00
C GLU A 33 7.12 -13.27 -3.41
N VAL A 34 8.11 -12.67 -2.75
CA VAL A 34 7.98 -11.29 -2.21
C VAL A 34 7.73 -10.28 -3.32
N ARG A 35 8.38 -10.43 -4.49
CA ARG A 35 8.11 -9.56 -5.65
C ARG A 35 6.65 -9.66 -6.08
N GLU A 36 6.13 -10.88 -6.19
CA GLU A 36 4.75 -11.09 -6.62
C GLU A 36 3.76 -10.53 -5.61
N GLY A 37 3.98 -10.75 -4.31
CA GLY A 37 3.16 -10.14 -3.26
C GLY A 37 3.19 -8.60 -3.28
N VAL A 38 4.36 -8.00 -3.54
CA VAL A 38 4.48 -6.54 -3.71
C VAL A 38 3.70 -6.05 -4.93
N ARG A 39 3.70 -6.80 -6.04
CA ARG A 39 2.93 -6.45 -7.23
C ARG A 39 1.43 -6.52 -6.94
N GLU A 40 0.93 -7.70 -6.62
CA GLU A 40 -0.51 -8.01 -6.58
C GLU A 40 -1.19 -7.36 -5.37
N GLU A 41 -0.59 -7.40 -4.17
CA GLU A 41 -1.27 -6.97 -2.94
C GLU A 41 -1.02 -5.50 -2.59
N LEU A 42 0.08 -4.91 -3.08
CA LEU A 42 0.46 -3.55 -2.72
C LEU A 42 0.33 -2.59 -3.90
N VAL A 43 1.02 -2.82 -5.01
CA VAL A 43 1.05 -1.85 -6.10
C VAL A 43 -0.29 -1.79 -6.83
N GLU A 44 -0.86 -2.93 -7.21
CA GLU A 44 -2.19 -2.97 -7.87
C GLU A 44 -3.30 -2.41 -6.97
N VAL A 45 -3.34 -2.85 -5.70
CA VAL A 45 -4.34 -2.37 -4.74
C VAL A 45 -4.17 -0.89 -4.46
N ALA A 46 -2.94 -0.40 -4.26
CA ALA A 46 -2.70 1.02 -4.03
C ALA A 46 -3.11 1.85 -5.24
N ASP A 47 -2.86 1.37 -6.45
CA ASP A 47 -3.25 2.09 -7.66
C ASP A 47 -4.77 2.15 -7.81
N ALA A 48 -5.46 1.03 -7.56
CA ALA A 48 -6.91 1.01 -7.50
C ALA A 48 -7.47 1.98 -6.45
N LEU A 49 -6.86 2.06 -5.26
CA LEU A 49 -7.26 2.98 -4.20
C LEU A 49 -7.04 4.46 -4.59
N ARG A 50 -6.00 4.78 -5.38
CA ARG A 50 -5.75 6.15 -5.87
C ARG A 50 -6.84 6.65 -6.82
N THR A 51 -7.63 5.75 -7.42
CA THR A 51 -8.77 6.14 -8.27
C THR A 51 -9.99 6.61 -7.48
N VAL A 52 -10.02 6.36 -6.16
CA VAL A 52 -11.12 6.78 -5.30
C VAL A 52 -10.95 8.26 -4.94
N GLU A 53 -11.85 9.11 -5.44
CA GLU A 53 -11.93 10.50 -5.00
C GLU A 53 -12.45 10.58 -3.56
N LEU A 54 -11.68 11.22 -2.68
CA LEU A 54 -12.05 11.43 -1.28
C LEU A 54 -12.63 12.84 -1.09
N GLY A 55 -13.79 12.93 -0.44
CA GLY A 55 -14.39 14.16 0.04
C GLY A 55 -14.02 14.46 1.50
N TYR A 56 -14.42 15.64 1.98
CA TYR A 56 -14.20 16.03 3.38
C TYR A 56 -14.92 15.10 4.38
N ASP A 57 -16.04 14.49 3.97
CA ASP A 57 -16.82 13.58 4.81
C ASP A 57 -16.21 12.16 4.87
N ASP A 58 -15.20 11.86 4.05
CA ASP A 58 -14.46 10.59 4.07
C ASP A 58 -13.28 10.60 5.06
N GLU A 59 -13.24 11.59 5.97
CA GLU A 59 -12.21 11.68 6.99
C GLU A 59 -12.21 10.40 7.86
N PRO A 60 -11.07 9.68 7.96
CA PRO A 60 -11.00 8.41 8.69
C PRO A 60 -11.08 8.58 10.21
N PHE A 61 -11.05 9.82 10.70
CA PHE A 61 -11.16 10.15 12.10
C PHE A 61 -12.58 10.59 12.44
N PRO A 62 -13.18 10.09 13.53
CA PRO A 62 -14.41 10.66 14.01
C PRO A 62 -14.18 12.14 14.31
N LEU A 63 -15.10 12.99 13.83
CA LEU A 63 -15.13 14.40 14.22
C LEU A 63 -15.03 14.49 15.74
N PHE A 64 -14.09 15.30 16.23
CA PHE A 64 -13.88 15.49 17.65
C PHE A 64 -15.21 15.86 18.34
N ALA A 65 -15.68 14.99 19.24
CA ALA A 65 -16.86 15.20 20.05
C ALA A 65 -16.43 15.63 21.47
N PRO A 66 -16.47 16.92 21.81
CA PRO A 66 -16.13 17.35 23.16
C PRO A 66 -17.12 16.78 24.17
N TYR A 67 -16.61 16.31 25.32
CA TYR A 67 -17.45 15.87 26.43
C TYR A 67 -18.32 17.04 26.91
N ARG A 68 -19.64 16.87 26.83
CA ARG A 68 -20.64 17.72 27.47
C ARG A 68 -21.13 16.90 28.66
N GLY A 69 -20.84 17.36 29.89
CA GLY A 69 -21.27 16.66 31.10
C GLY A 69 -22.78 16.38 31.11
N GLU A 70 -23.19 15.39 31.90
CA GLU A 70 -24.60 15.05 32.12
C GLU A 70 -25.38 16.29 32.62
N ASP A 71 -26.50 16.60 31.95
CA ASP A 71 -27.49 17.57 32.45
C ASP A 71 -28.13 17.09 33.76
#